data_AF-F2L093-F1
#
_entry.id   AF-F2L093-F1
#
_cell.length_a   1.000
_cell.length_b   1.000
_cell.length_c   1.000
_cell.angle_alpha   90.00
_cell.angle_beta   90.00
_cell.angle_gamma   90.00
#
_symmetry.space_group_name_H-M   'P 1'
#
loop_
_entity.id
_entity.type
_entity.pdbx_description
1 polymer ?
#
loop_
_entity_poly.entity_id
_entity_poly.type
_entity_poly.pdbx_seq_one_letter_code
_entity_poly.pdbx_strand_id
1 'polypeptide(L)'
;MIRVRVADAAKCVEDRVLDIVCTCNLSALAISESGTVVLPRRFSGRSLKEVEGELCGRCLEVADGVRSYLLAFLTLRMGLEELAKLVAAMCGGSVETPNG
;
A
#
# COMPACT_ATOMS: atom_id res chain seq x y z
N MET A 1 -0.54 7.85 6.43
CA MET A 1 -0.27 6.55 5.76
C MET A 1 0.41 5.62 6.75
N ILE A 2 0.28 4.30 6.60
CA ILE A 2 1.11 3.30 7.30
C ILE A 2 1.85 2.49 6.24
N ARG A 3 3.13 2.21 6.47
CA ARG A 3 3.94 1.38 5.56
C ARG A 3 4.17 0.01 6.19
N VAL A 4 4.18 -1.03 5.36
CA VAL A 4 4.60 -2.38 5.72
C VAL A 4 5.76 -2.76 4.82
N ARG A 5 6.92 -3.03 5.42
CA ARG A 5 8.07 -3.57 4.69
C ARG A 5 8.01 -5.08 4.64
N VAL A 6 8.26 -5.62 3.46
CA VAL A 6 8.27 -7.06 3.18
C VAL A 6 9.46 -7.40 2.30
N ALA A 7 9.79 -8.68 2.17
CA ALA A 7 10.87 -9.13 1.30
C ALA A 7 10.51 -9.06 -0.20
N ASP A 8 9.23 -9.21 -0.54
CA ASP A 8 8.70 -9.18 -1.90
C ASP A 8 7.29 -8.56 -1.88
N ALA A 9 7.18 -7.32 -2.36
CA ALA A 9 5.95 -6.56 -2.29
C ALA A 9 4.92 -7.07 -3.31
N ALA A 10 5.37 -7.48 -4.49
CA ALA A 10 4.50 -8.01 -5.53
C ALA A 10 3.83 -9.30 -5.06
N LYS A 11 4.64 -10.26 -4.58
CA LYS A 11 4.12 -11.51 -4.04
C LYS A 11 3.20 -11.30 -2.84
N CYS A 12 3.59 -10.43 -1.90
CA CYS A 12 2.74 -10.13 -0.74
C CYS A 12 1.38 -9.58 -1.18
N VAL A 13 1.36 -8.58 -2.05
CA VAL A 13 0.12 -7.91 -2.41
C VAL A 13 -0.75 -8.80 -3.29
N GLU A 14 -0.17 -9.38 -4.34
CA GLU A 14 -0.90 -10.12 -5.36
C GLU A 14 -1.41 -11.48 -4.83
N ASP A 15 -0.63 -12.20 -4.02
CA ASP A 15 -1.03 -13.53 -3.52
C ASP A 15 -1.79 -13.48 -2.19
N ARG A 16 -1.60 -12.43 -1.39
CA ARG A 16 -2.13 -12.37 -0.01
C ARG A 16 -3.06 -11.19 0.19
N VAL A 17 -2.58 -9.96 -0.01
CA VAL A 17 -3.33 -8.76 0.40
C VAL A 17 -4.61 -8.59 -0.42
N LEU A 18 -4.56 -8.82 -1.73
CA LEU A 18 -5.71 -8.65 -2.62
C LEU A 18 -6.88 -9.61 -2.29
N ASP A 19 -6.61 -10.77 -1.67
CA ASP A 19 -7.65 -11.74 -1.27
C ASP A 19 -8.45 -11.31 -0.03
N ILE A 20 -7.91 -10.39 0.77
CA ILE A 20 -8.43 -10.01 2.09
C ILE A 20 -9.03 -8.61 2.05
N VAL A 21 -8.45 -7.74 1.22
CA VAL A 21 -9.03 -6.43 0.98
C VAL A 21 -10.24 -6.60 0.08
N CYS A 22 -11.42 -6.21 0.57
CA CYS A 22 -12.56 -6.08 -0.31
C CYS A 22 -12.23 -5.01 -1.36
N THR A 23 -12.13 -5.40 -2.63
CA THR A 23 -11.89 -4.48 -3.75
C THR A 23 -12.93 -3.34 -3.80
N CYS A 24 -14.14 -3.55 -3.27
CA CYS A 24 -15.17 -2.52 -3.15
C CYS A 24 -14.86 -1.39 -2.16
N ASN A 25 -13.92 -1.59 -1.23
CA ASN A 25 -13.48 -0.56 -0.28
C ASN A 25 -12.18 0.12 -0.71
N LEU A 26 -11.50 -0.42 -1.72
CA LEU A 26 -10.31 0.15 -2.30
C LEU A 26 -10.73 1.30 -3.24
N SER A 27 -10.35 2.53 -2.90
CA SER A 27 -10.60 3.70 -3.76
C SER A 27 -9.60 3.77 -4.90
N ALA A 28 -8.34 3.40 -4.64
CA ALA A 28 -7.28 3.40 -5.62
C ALA A 28 -6.17 2.41 -5.23
N LEU A 29 -5.50 1.90 -6.26
CA LEU A 29 -4.25 1.16 -6.16
C LEU A 29 -3.24 1.86 -7.06
N ALA A 30 -2.11 2.29 -6.50
CA ALA A 30 -0.97 2.76 -7.27
C ALA A 30 0.24 1.84 -7.04
N ILE A 31 0.99 1.57 -8.10
CA ILE A 31 2.22 0.77 -8.08
C ILE A 31 3.35 1.69 -8.51
N SER A 32 4.41 1.74 -7.72
CA SER A 32 5.64 2.43 -8.08
C SER A 32 6.84 1.50 -8.12
N GLU A 33 7.81 1.88 -8.94
CA GLU A 33 9.14 1.30 -9.02
C GLU A 33 10.16 2.40 -8.79
N SER A 34 11.11 2.17 -7.88
CA SER A 34 12.11 3.16 -7.44
C SER A 34 11.49 4.52 -7.05
N GLY A 35 10.29 4.50 -6.47
CA GLY A 35 9.55 5.69 -6.04
C GLY A 35 8.75 6.40 -7.14
N THR A 36 8.82 5.97 -8.40
CA THR A 36 8.03 6.51 -9.51
C THR A 36 6.85 5.61 -9.83
N VAL A 37 5.65 6.17 -9.89
CA VAL A 37 4.42 5.43 -10.20
C VAL A 37 4.45 4.96 -11.65
N VAL A 38 4.28 3.65 -11.84
CA VAL A 38 4.17 2.98 -13.15
C VAL A 38 2.72 2.65 -13.48
N LEU A 39 1.88 2.45 -12.46
CA LEU A 39 0.44 2.24 -12.61
C LEU A 39 -0.34 2.94 -11.49
N PRO A 40 -1.57 3.41 -11.75
CA PRO A 40 -2.28 3.42 -13.02
C PRO A 40 -1.76 4.53 -13.96
N ARG A 41 -2.09 4.45 -15.26
CA ARG A 41 -1.65 5.42 -16.28
C ARG A 41 -1.89 6.88 -15.91
N ARG A 42 -3.00 7.19 -15.22
CA ARG A 42 -3.33 8.54 -14.74
C ARG A 42 -2.23 9.17 -13.87
N PHE A 43 -1.46 8.33 -13.17
CA PHE A 43 -0.41 8.75 -12.26
C PHE A 43 1.00 8.39 -12.76
N SER A 44 1.11 7.77 -13.93
CA SER A 44 2.38 7.30 -14.47
C SER A 44 3.41 8.42 -14.57
N GLY A 45 4.64 8.16 -14.14
CA GLY A 45 5.75 9.11 -14.16
C GLY A 45 5.76 10.11 -13.00
N ARG A 46 4.71 10.14 -12.16
CA ARG A 46 4.69 10.94 -10.92
C ARG A 46 5.40 10.19 -9.79
N SER A 47 5.87 10.93 -8.78
CA SER A 47 6.41 10.29 -7.58
C SER A 47 5.29 9.68 -6.72
N LEU A 48 5.60 8.61 -6.00
CA LEU A 48 4.64 7.97 -5.09
C LEU A 48 4.15 8.95 -4.01
N LYS A 49 5.02 9.87 -3.57
CA LYS A 49 4.70 10.90 -2.56
C LYS A 49 3.68 11.93 -3.07
N GLU A 50 3.79 12.36 -4.33
CA GLU A 50 2.79 13.25 -4.93
C GLU A 50 1.42 12.55 -5.06
N VAL A 51 1.43 11.28 -5.42
CA VAL A 51 0.22 10.47 -5.56
C VAL A 51 -0.38 10.17 -4.19
N GLU A 52 0.44 9.93 -3.16
CA GLU A 52 0.01 9.85 -1.77
C GLU A 52 -0.69 11.14 -1.33
N GLY A 53 -0.15 12.31 -1.64
CA GLY A 53 -0.78 13.59 -1.29
C GLY A 53 -2.14 13.82 -1.95
N GLU A 54 -2.37 13.24 -3.14
CA GLU A 54 -3.66 13.31 -3.85
C GLU A 54 -4.65 12.24 -3.34
N LEU A 55 -4.15 11.05 -2.99
CA LEU A 55 -4.99 9.90 -2.67
C LEU A 55 -5.28 9.74 -1.18
N CYS A 56 -4.37 10.14 -0.28
CA CYS A 56 -4.39 9.60 1.07
C CYS A 56 -5.21 10.44 2.07
N GLY A 57 -6.28 9.82 2.57
CA GLY A 57 -6.78 9.97 3.95
C GLY A 57 -6.50 8.70 4.78
N ARG A 58 -6.65 7.51 4.18
CA ARG A 58 -6.33 6.19 4.75
C ARG A 58 -5.62 5.33 3.71
N CYS A 59 -4.29 5.39 3.67
CA CYS A 59 -3.48 4.58 2.77
C CYS A 59 -2.55 3.61 3.51
N LEU A 60 -2.47 2.39 2.97
CA LEU A 60 -1.48 1.39 3.30
C LEU A 60 -0.47 1.33 2.17
N GLU A 61 0.83 1.43 2.47
CA GLU A 61 1.89 1.14 1.53
C GLU A 61 2.51 -0.22 1.86
N VAL A 62 2.65 -1.09 0.88
CA VAL A 62 3.43 -2.34 1.00
C VAL A 62 4.66 -2.22 0.10
N ALA A 63 5.85 -2.35 0.66
CA ALA A 63 7.10 -2.05 -0.05
C ALA A 63 8.21 -3.07 0.22
N ASP A 64 9.04 -3.34 -0.79
CA ASP A 64 10.24 -4.20 -0.70
C ASP A 64 11.56 -3.44 -0.94
N GLY A 65 11.49 -2.11 -1.01
CA GLY A 65 12.64 -1.23 -1.24
C GLY A 65 12.86 -0.87 -2.70
N VAL A 66 12.33 -1.65 -3.64
CA VAL A 66 12.33 -1.31 -5.08
C VAL A 66 10.91 -1.00 -5.55
N ARG A 67 9.95 -1.86 -5.20
CA ARG A 67 8.55 -1.74 -5.59
C ARG A 67 7.70 -1.38 -4.39
N SER A 68 6.74 -0.48 -4.61
CA SER A 68 5.71 -0.15 -3.62
C SER A 68 4.32 -0.25 -4.21
N TYR A 69 3.38 -0.75 -3.41
CA TYR A 69 1.95 -0.74 -3.68
C TYR A 69 1.28 0.17 -2.67
N LEU A 70 0.66 1.24 -3.15
CA LEU A 70 -0.12 2.17 -2.35
C LEU A 70 -1.60 1.83 -2.50
N LEU A 71 -2.17 1.24 -1.46
CA LEU A 71 -3.59 0.91 -1.36
C LEU A 71 -4.32 2.03 -0.62
N ALA A 72 -5.19 2.74 -1.33
CA ALA A 72 -6.03 3.79 -0.76
C ALA A 72 -7.44 3.23 -0.51
N PHE A 73 -8.00 3.51 0.66
CA PHE A 73 -9.29 2.96 1.07
C PHE A 73 -10.34 4.05 1.30
N LEU A 74 -11.57 3.82 0.85
CA LEU A 74 -12.74 4.66 1.17
C LEU A 74 -13.12 4.48 2.66
N THR A 75 -13.28 3.23 3.08
CA THR A 75 -13.62 2.88 4.46
C THR A 75 -12.89 1.62 4.89
N LEU A 76 -12.53 1.54 6.18
CA LEU A 76 -11.90 0.36 6.79
C LEU A 76 -12.55 0.14 8.15
N ARG A 77 -13.28 -0.97 8.32
CA ARG A 77 -13.95 -1.31 9.58
C ARG A 77 -12.97 -1.69 10.68
N MET A 78 -11.94 -2.46 10.36
CA MET A 78 -10.94 -2.91 11.34
C MET A 78 -9.88 -1.85 11.69
N GLY A 79 -9.86 -0.72 10.97
CA GLY A 79 -8.82 0.30 11.11
C GLY A 79 -7.57 0.00 10.27
N LEU A 80 -6.78 1.04 9.99
CA LEU A 80 -5.60 0.95 9.14
C LEU A 80 -4.42 0.27 9.85
N GLU A 81 -4.25 0.51 11.16
CA GLU A 81 -3.19 -0.10 11.97
C GLU A 81 -3.34 -1.60 12.10
N GLU A 82 -4.55 -2.09 12.40
CA GLU A 82 -4.82 -3.52 12.51
C GLU A 82 -4.69 -4.23 11.16
N LEU A 83 -5.09 -3.58 10.06
CA LEU A 83 -4.83 -4.10 8.72
C LEU A 83 -3.33 -4.19 8.45
N ALA A 84 -2.54 -3.17 8.81
CA ALA A 84 -1.09 -3.18 8.61
C ALA A 84 -0.41 -4.30 9.40
N LYS A 85 -0.81 -4.52 10.66
CA LYS A 85 -0.31 -5.63 11.49
C LYS A 85 -0.65 -6.99 10.88
N LEU A 86 -1.88 -7.15 10.38
CA LEU A 86 -2.30 -8.37 9.70
C LEU A 86 -1.43 -8.63 8.45
N VAL A 87 -1.28 -7.62 7.58
CA VAL A 87 -0.44 -7.70 6.37
C VAL A 87 1.01 -8.05 6.71
N ALA A 88 1.59 -7.40 7.72
CA ALA A 88 2.93 -7.72 8.18
C ALA A 88 3.05 -9.18 8.63
N ALA A 89 2.09 -9.68 9.42
CA ALA A 89 2.10 -11.08 9.87
C ALA A 89 2.01 -12.09 8.72
N MET A 90 1.15 -11.84 7.72
CA MET A 90 0.99 -12.77 6.59
C MET A 90 2.16 -12.75 5.61
N CYS A 91 2.79 -11.59 5.45
CA CYS A 91 3.89 -11.41 4.51
C CYS A 91 5.27 -11.54 5.16
N GLY A 92 5.34 -11.89 6.45
CA GLY A 92 6.60 -11.98 7.20
C GLY A 92 7.35 -10.65 7.26
N GLY A 93 6.61 -9.54 7.31
CA GLY A 93 7.11 -8.18 7.25
C GLY A 93 7.05 -7.44 8.58
N SER A 94 7.30 -6.13 8.53
CA SER A 94 7.26 -5.22 9.67
C SER A 94 6.50 -3.95 9.36
N VAL A 95 5.72 -3.46 10.33
CA VAL A 95 4.99 -2.19 10.22
C VAL A 95 5.94 -1.03 10.52
N GLU A 96 5.94 -0.04 9.64
CA GLU A 96 6.57 1.26 9.81
C GLU A 96 5.48 2.33 9.88
N THR A 97 5.28 2.90 11.06
CA THR A 97 4.44 4.09 11.23
C THR A 97 5.27 5.35 10.94
N PRO A 98 4.71 6.38 10.30
CA PRO A 98 5.36 7.69 10.29
C PRO A 98 5.54 8.11 11.74
N ASN A 99 6.79 8.33 12.17
CA ASN A 99 7.02 9.06 13.42
C ASN A 99 6.26 10.39 13.30
N GLY A 100 5.44 10.72 14.30
CA GLY A 100 4.71 11.98 14.37
C GLY A 100 5.61 13.20 14.30
#